data_AF-A0A1N7PEP5-F1
#
_entry.id   AF-A0A1N7PEP5-F1
#
_cell.length_a   1.000
_cell.length_b   1.000
_cell.length_c   1.000
_cell.angle_alpha   90.00
_cell.angle_beta   90.00
_cell.angle_gamma   90.00
#
_symmetry.space_group_name_H-M   'P 1'
#
loop_
_entity.id
_entity.type
_entity.pdbx_description
1 polymer ?
#
loop_
_entity_poly.entity_id
_entity_poly.type
_entity_poly.pdbx_seq_one_letter_code
_entity_poly.pdbx_strand_id
1 'polypeptide(L)'
;MLHDERILKNKFAYFFTIVFVFCWIIFFAYNMFNLFLMDYGLKEEYLQIKIPIYILYFLIFPLLVITFISIFRESRKMFIYLNISLFFMIIFHAIFFVVRYQKAIDPTRFLLSYIFFNLLFVIVPTVLINYWKHLPVDNEIESIGTHND
;
A
#
# COMPACT_ATOMS: atom_id res chain seq x y z
N MET A 1 -11.90 -28.95 14.12
CA MET A 1 -12.20 -28.63 12.71
C MET A 1 -12.59 -27.18 12.51
N LEU A 2 -13.81 -26.73 12.87
CA LEU A 2 -14.25 -25.33 12.64
C LEU A 2 -13.44 -24.25 13.40
N HIS A 3 -12.77 -24.61 14.50
CA HIS A 3 -11.93 -23.69 15.28
C HIS A 3 -10.50 -23.60 14.72
N ASP A 4 -9.89 -24.75 14.40
CA ASP A 4 -8.54 -24.84 13.85
C ASP A 4 -8.43 -24.16 12.47
N GLU A 5 -9.45 -24.30 11.62
CA GLU A 5 -9.52 -23.61 10.33
C GLU A 5 -9.60 -22.08 10.49
N ARG A 6 -10.34 -21.58 11.49
CA ARG A 6 -10.41 -20.13 11.76
C ARG A 6 -9.07 -19.57 12.22
N ILE A 7 -8.38 -20.30 13.10
CA ILE A 7 -7.04 -19.91 13.57
C ILE A 7 -6.05 -19.89 12.41
N LEU A 8 -6.07 -20.91 11.54
CA LEU A 8 -5.17 -21.00 10.39
C LEU A 8 -5.44 -19.86 9.39
N LYS A 9 -6.71 -19.57 9.09
CA LYS A 9 -7.12 -18.48 8.19
C LYS A 9 -6.64 -17.12 8.72
N ASN A 10 -6.76 -16.88 10.02
CA ASN A 10 -6.32 -15.63 10.65
C ASN A 10 -4.79 -15.48 10.57
N LYS A 11 -4.04 -16.54 10.84
CA LYS A 11 -2.56 -16.55 10.72
C LYS A 11 -2.11 -16.31 9.28
N PHE A 12 -2.78 -16.94 8.31
CA PHE A 12 -2.51 -16.73 6.90
C PHE A 12 -2.78 -15.28 6.48
N ALA A 13 -3.94 -14.73 6.84
CA ALA A 13 -4.29 -13.34 6.51
C ALA A 13 -3.28 -12.35 7.10
N TYR A 14 -2.82 -12.59 8.33
CA TYR A 14 -1.81 -11.78 8.99
C TYR A 14 -0.45 -11.85 8.26
N PHE A 15 0.03 -13.05 7.97
CA PHE A 15 1.26 -13.25 7.20
C PHE A 15 1.18 -12.63 5.80
N PHE A 16 0.09 -12.86 5.08
CA PHE A 16 -0.16 -12.27 3.76
C PHE A 16 -0.12 -10.74 3.81
N THR A 17 -0.72 -10.15 4.84
CA THR A 17 -0.68 -8.69 5.04
C THR A 17 0.75 -8.20 5.23
N ILE A 18 1.55 -8.86 6.08
CA ILE A 18 2.95 -8.48 6.33
C ILE A 18 3.72 -8.49 5.02
N VAL A 19 3.62 -9.58 4.26
CA VAL A 19 4.32 -9.72 2.97
C VAL A 19 3.86 -8.64 1.99
N PHE A 20 2.55 -8.42 1.88
CA PHE A 20 1.97 -7.42 0.99
C PHE A 20 2.50 -6.01 1.29
N VAL A 21 2.40 -5.57 2.55
CA VAL A 21 2.84 -4.23 2.95
C VAL A 21 4.36 -4.10 2.81
N PHE A 22 5.11 -5.13 3.17
CA PHE A 22 6.57 -5.12 3.08
C PHE A 22 7.07 -5.01 1.63
N CYS A 23 6.46 -5.73 0.68
CA CYS A 23 6.78 -5.60 -0.74
C CYS A 23 6.58 -4.17 -1.24
N TRP A 24 5.49 -3.50 -0.83
CA TRP A 24 5.24 -2.12 -1.19
C TRP A 24 6.23 -1.15 -0.52
N ILE A 25 6.60 -1.39 0.75
CA ILE A 25 7.66 -0.61 1.42
C ILE A 25 8.96 -0.69 0.65
N ILE A 26 9.40 -1.89 0.24
CA ILE A 26 10.62 -2.08 -0.55
C ILE A 26 10.52 -1.33 -1.88
N PHE A 27 9.39 -1.46 -2.59
CA PHE A 27 9.17 -0.76 -3.85
C PHE A 27 9.27 0.76 -3.69
N PHE A 28 8.55 1.35 -2.73
CA PHE A 28 8.56 2.79 -2.51
C PHE A 28 9.93 3.28 -2.02
N ALA A 29 10.59 2.54 -1.13
CA ALA A 29 11.93 2.87 -0.64
C ALA A 29 12.96 2.87 -1.77
N TYR A 30 12.98 1.84 -2.61
CA TYR A 30 13.88 1.73 -3.76
C TYR A 30 13.71 2.92 -4.72
N ASN A 31 12.47 3.25 -5.05
CA ASN A 31 12.19 4.37 -5.94
C ASN A 31 12.53 5.73 -5.31
N MET A 32 12.25 5.94 -4.01
CA MET A 32 12.68 7.15 -3.31
C MET A 32 14.20 7.30 -3.28
N PHE A 33 14.92 6.21 -3.03
CA PHE A 33 16.38 6.23 -3.02
C PHE A 33 16.95 6.59 -4.40
N ASN A 34 16.37 6.04 -5.47
CA ASN A 34 16.73 6.42 -6.84
C ASN A 34 16.44 7.90 -7.13
N LEU A 35 15.33 8.45 -6.60
CA LEU A 35 15.01 9.87 -6.76
C LEU A 35 15.98 10.79 -6.01
N PHE A 36 16.50 10.37 -4.86
CA PHE A 36 17.48 11.14 -4.09
C PHE A 36 18.89 11.04 -4.68
N LEU A 37 19.28 9.86 -5.19
CA LEU A 37 20.63 9.63 -5.72
C LEU A 37 20.81 10.11 -7.16
N MET A 38 19.79 10.03 -8.00
CA MET A 38 19.84 10.59 -9.35
C MET A 38 19.30 12.00 -9.31
N ASP A 39 20.12 12.96 -9.77
CA ASP A 39 19.79 14.38 -9.90
C ASP A 39 18.42 14.54 -10.58
N TYR A 40 17.38 14.62 -9.75
CA TYR A 40 15.99 14.75 -10.18
C TYR A 40 15.56 13.66 -11.20
N GLY A 41 15.63 12.36 -10.85
CA GLY A 41 15.43 11.16 -11.69
C GLY A 41 14.10 10.92 -12.45
N LEU A 42 13.24 11.93 -12.61
CA LEU A 42 12.18 11.90 -13.62
C LEU A 42 12.62 12.75 -14.82
N LYS A 43 12.68 12.13 -16.01
CA LYS A 43 13.01 12.77 -17.30
C LYS A 43 12.25 14.08 -17.47
N GLU A 44 12.76 15.03 -18.25
CA GLU A 44 12.12 16.35 -18.48
C GLU A 44 10.65 16.24 -18.91
N GLU A 45 10.25 15.12 -19.52
CA GLU A 45 8.86 14.78 -19.88
C GLU A 45 7.86 14.76 -18.71
N TYR A 46 8.36 14.76 -17.47
CA TYR A 46 7.58 14.73 -16.23
C TYR A 46 7.56 16.07 -15.48
N LEU A 47 8.17 17.15 -16.01
CA LEU A 47 8.47 18.37 -15.25
C LEU A 47 7.25 18.94 -14.48
N GLN A 48 6.07 18.95 -15.11
CA GLN A 48 4.84 19.49 -14.51
C GLN A 48 4.21 18.57 -13.46
N ILE A 49 4.47 17.26 -13.53
CA ILE A 49 3.81 16.22 -12.71
C ILE A 49 4.78 15.63 -11.67
N LYS A 50 6.05 16.00 -11.76
CA LYS A 50 7.14 15.62 -10.85
C LYS A 50 6.84 15.93 -9.39
N ILE A 51 6.35 17.15 -9.12
CA ILE A 51 6.01 17.59 -7.75
C ILE A 51 4.86 16.73 -7.17
N PRO A 52 3.71 16.54 -7.85
CA PRO A 52 2.68 15.61 -7.42
C PRO A 52 3.19 14.19 -7.13
N ILE A 53 4.06 13.65 -7.99
CA ILE A 53 4.63 12.32 -7.81
C ILE A 53 5.48 12.26 -6.52
N TYR A 54 6.31 13.26 -6.26
CA TYR A 54 7.14 13.31 -5.05
C TYR A 54 6.30 13.42 -3.78
N ILE A 55 5.25 14.26 -3.80
CA ILE A 55 4.29 14.36 -2.68
C ILE A 55 3.68 12.98 -2.40
N LEU A 56 3.27 12.25 -3.45
CA LEU A 56 2.69 10.92 -3.28
C LEU A 56 3.70 9.92 -2.71
N TYR A 57 4.96 9.93 -3.13
CA TYR A 57 6.01 9.11 -2.50
C TYR A 57 6.14 9.40 -1.00
N PHE A 58 6.20 10.68 -0.63
CA PHE A 58 6.32 11.14 0.76
C PHE A 58 5.07 10.87 1.60
N LEU A 59 3.89 10.71 1.01
CA LEU A 59 2.67 10.33 1.73
C LEU A 59 2.56 8.81 1.86
N ILE A 60 2.73 8.08 0.76
CA ILE A 60 2.52 6.63 0.71
C ILE A 60 3.55 5.90 1.57
N PHE A 61 4.82 6.27 1.48
CA PHE A 61 5.88 5.52 2.18
C PHE A 61 5.73 5.55 3.71
N PRO A 62 5.57 6.71 4.39
CA PRO A 62 5.31 6.74 5.82
C PRO A 62 4.00 6.04 6.21
N LEU A 63 2.94 6.16 5.42
CA LEU A 63 1.69 5.46 5.69
C LEU A 63 1.84 3.94 5.66
N LEU A 64 2.61 3.40 4.70
CA LEU A 64 2.93 1.98 4.65
C LEU A 64 3.78 1.55 5.86
N VAL A 65 4.76 2.35 6.28
CA VAL A 65 5.56 2.08 7.49
C VAL A 65 4.68 2.08 8.74
N ILE A 66 3.79 3.06 8.91
CA ILE A 66 2.85 3.12 10.03
C ILE A 66 1.87 1.94 9.97
N THR A 67 1.40 1.56 8.79
CA THR A 67 0.58 0.36 8.58
C THR A 67 1.33 -0.87 9.06
N PHE A 68 2.60 -1.04 8.64
CA PHE A 68 3.44 -2.16 9.03
C PHE A 68 3.63 -2.25 10.55
N ILE A 69 3.97 -1.14 11.21
CA ILE A 69 4.07 -1.09 12.68
C ILE A 69 2.72 -1.45 13.33
N SER A 70 1.62 -0.93 12.79
CA SER A 70 0.27 -1.18 13.31
C SER A 70 -0.16 -2.65 13.14
N ILE A 71 0.39 -3.37 12.14
CA ILE A 71 0.20 -4.82 12.02
C ILE A 71 0.75 -5.52 13.27
N PHE A 72 2.02 -5.26 13.64
CA PHE A 72 2.67 -5.88 14.80
C PHE A 72 2.08 -5.49 16.14
N ARG A 73 1.50 -4.28 16.22
CA ARG A 73 0.74 -3.84 17.41
C ARG A 73 -0.67 -4.41 17.47
N GLU A 74 -1.08 -5.18 16.45
CA GLU A 74 -2.45 -5.66 16.27
C GLU A 74 -3.50 -4.54 16.40
N SER A 75 -3.14 -3.31 16.00
CA SER A 75 -3.99 -2.13 16.17
C SER A 75 -5.04 -2.06 15.06
N ARG A 76 -6.28 -1.70 15.39
CA ARG A 76 -7.34 -1.44 14.39
C ARG A 76 -6.96 -0.33 13.40
N LYS A 77 -6.07 0.58 13.80
CA LYS A 77 -5.56 1.67 12.95
C LYS A 77 -4.86 1.16 11.69
N MET A 78 -4.34 -0.07 11.72
CA MET A 78 -3.74 -0.74 10.56
C MET A 78 -4.67 -0.74 9.34
N PHE A 79 -5.97 -1.02 9.52
CA PHE A 79 -6.92 -1.00 8.41
C PHE A 79 -7.08 0.41 7.83
N ILE A 80 -7.15 1.43 8.69
CA ILE A 80 -7.29 2.82 8.27
C ILE A 80 -6.08 3.22 7.42
N TYR A 81 -4.86 3.01 7.93
CA TYR A 81 -3.65 3.38 7.22
C TYR A 81 -3.43 2.57 5.94
N LEU A 82 -3.80 1.28 5.92
CA LEU A 82 -3.74 0.45 4.72
C LEU A 82 -4.67 1.00 3.62
N ASN A 83 -5.92 1.33 3.97
CA ASN A 83 -6.91 1.84 3.00
C ASN A 83 -6.55 3.25 2.52
N ILE A 84 -5.99 4.11 3.38
CA ILE A 84 -5.47 5.43 2.97
C ILE A 84 -4.27 5.26 2.03
N SER A 85 -3.34 4.34 2.33
CA SER A 85 -2.21 4.02 1.46
C SER A 85 -2.69 3.55 0.09
N LEU A 86 -3.67 2.64 0.08
CA LEU A 86 -4.31 2.13 -1.14
C LEU A 86 -4.87 3.26 -2.01
N PHE A 87 -5.61 4.18 -1.41
CA PHE A 87 -6.19 5.32 -2.12
C PHE A 87 -5.12 6.16 -2.81
N PHE A 88 -4.05 6.52 -2.09
CA PHE A 88 -2.95 7.28 -2.69
C PHE A 88 -2.17 6.50 -3.73
N MET A 89 -2.00 5.19 -3.56
CA MET A 89 -1.35 4.33 -4.56
C MET A 89 -2.13 4.26 -5.87
N ILE A 90 -3.46 4.20 -5.82
CA ILE A 90 -4.30 4.24 -7.03
C ILE A 90 -4.13 5.58 -7.76
N ILE A 91 -4.13 6.70 -7.03
CA ILE A 91 -3.85 8.02 -7.61
C ILE A 91 -2.46 8.05 -8.23
N PHE A 92 -1.46 7.54 -7.52
CA PHE A 92 -0.08 7.47 -8.00
C PHE A 92 0.03 6.67 -9.30
N HIS A 93 -0.59 5.48 -9.37
CA HIS A 93 -0.61 4.69 -10.60
C HIS A 93 -1.36 5.38 -11.74
N ALA A 94 -2.47 6.07 -11.46
CA ALA A 94 -3.23 6.79 -12.47
C ALA A 94 -2.41 7.91 -13.08
N ILE A 95 -1.73 8.71 -12.24
CA ILE A 95 -0.82 9.75 -12.70
C ILE A 95 0.30 9.14 -13.54
N PHE A 96 0.95 8.08 -13.05
CA PHE A 96 2.04 7.42 -13.77
C PHE A 96 1.60 6.87 -15.13
N PHE A 97 0.39 6.31 -15.21
CA PHE A 97 -0.22 5.83 -16.45
C PHE A 97 -0.41 6.98 -17.44
N VAL A 98 -1.01 8.09 -17.01
CA VAL A 98 -1.22 9.27 -17.86
C VAL A 98 0.10 9.77 -18.43
N VAL A 99 1.14 9.95 -17.61
CA VAL A 99 2.41 10.50 -18.12
C VAL A 99 3.10 9.53 -19.07
N ARG A 100 3.10 8.23 -18.75
CA ARG A 100 3.80 7.23 -19.56
C ARG A 100 3.14 7.01 -20.92
N TYR A 101 1.82 7.14 -21.02
CA TYR A 101 1.08 6.87 -22.25
C TYR A 101 0.54 8.11 -22.95
N GLN A 102 0.87 9.33 -22.47
CA GLN A 102 0.47 10.59 -23.13
C GLN A 102 0.91 10.68 -24.61
N LYS A 103 2.01 10.01 -24.99
CA LYS A 103 2.56 10.00 -26.35
C LYS A 103 2.17 8.75 -27.16
N ALA A 104 1.37 7.84 -26.60
CA ALA A 104 0.96 6.63 -27.30
C ALA A 104 -0.12 6.96 -28.34
N ILE A 105 0.01 6.38 -29.55
CA ILE A 105 -0.95 6.57 -30.65
C ILE A 105 -2.35 6.07 -30.25
N ASP A 106 -2.42 5.04 -29.40
CA ASP A 106 -3.68 4.54 -28.84
C ASP A 106 -3.51 4.18 -27.34
N PRO A 107 -3.89 5.09 -26.43
CA PRO A 107 -3.83 4.85 -24.98
C PRO A 107 -4.78 3.74 -24.50
N THR A 108 -5.87 3.49 -25.23
CA THR A 108 -6.91 2.53 -24.82
C THR A 108 -6.38 1.09 -24.82
N ARG A 109 -5.40 0.80 -25.68
CA ARG A 109 -4.71 -0.48 -25.75
C ARG A 109 -4.03 -0.87 -24.43
N PHE A 110 -3.57 0.11 -23.64
CA PHE A 110 -2.89 -0.14 -22.36
C PHE A 110 -3.80 -0.01 -21.15
N LEU A 111 -5.01 0.53 -21.33
CA LEU A 111 -5.99 0.75 -20.25
C LEU A 111 -6.39 -0.57 -19.58
N LEU A 112 -6.65 -1.62 -20.37
CA LEU A 112 -7.03 -2.92 -19.83
C LEU A 112 -5.93 -3.52 -18.96
N SER A 113 -4.68 -3.48 -19.42
CA SER A 113 -3.52 -3.92 -18.63
C SER A 113 -3.36 -3.09 -17.36
N TYR A 114 -3.51 -1.77 -17.44
CA TYR A 114 -3.46 -0.88 -16.29
C TYR A 114 -4.52 -1.24 -15.23
N ILE A 115 -5.76 -1.45 -15.65
CA ILE A 115 -6.87 -1.85 -14.77
C ILE A 115 -6.58 -3.23 -14.15
N PHE A 116 -6.16 -4.19 -14.98
CA PHE A 116 -5.85 -5.55 -14.54
C PHE A 116 -4.74 -5.57 -13.48
N PHE A 117 -3.64 -4.86 -13.70
CA PHE A 117 -2.53 -4.80 -12.75
C PHE A 117 -2.91 -4.10 -11.44
N ASN A 118 -3.69 -3.01 -11.49
CA ASN A 118 -4.19 -2.37 -10.27
C ASN A 118 -5.15 -3.28 -9.50
N LEU A 119 -6.03 -4.01 -10.19
CA LEU A 119 -6.89 -4.99 -9.54
C LEU A 119 -6.06 -6.07 -8.85
N LEU A 120 -5.13 -6.69 -9.59
CA LEU A 120 -4.36 -7.83 -9.12
C LEU A 120 -3.40 -7.49 -7.97
N PHE A 121 -2.68 -6.37 -8.06
CA PHE A 121 -1.59 -6.06 -7.12
C PHE A 121 -1.96 -5.05 -6.04
N VAL A 122 -3.12 -4.42 -6.12
CA VAL A 122 -3.46 -3.29 -5.24
C VAL A 122 -4.84 -3.52 -4.61
N ILE A 123 -5.89 -3.63 -5.42
CA ILE A 123 -7.27 -3.70 -4.93
C ILE A 123 -7.58 -5.07 -4.33
N VAL A 124 -7.41 -6.16 -5.07
CA VAL A 124 -7.77 -7.52 -4.63
C VAL A 124 -7.02 -7.90 -3.34
N PRO A 125 -5.69 -7.73 -3.24
CA PRO A 125 -4.97 -8.02 -2.00
C PRO A 125 -5.51 -7.25 -0.80
N THR A 126 -5.79 -5.94 -0.98
CA THR A 126 -6.30 -5.10 0.11
C THR A 126 -7.71 -5.50 0.55
N VAL A 127 -8.59 -5.84 -0.40
CA VAL A 127 -9.94 -6.35 -0.09
C VAL A 127 -9.85 -7.67 0.66
N LEU A 128 -8.97 -8.59 0.25
CA LEU A 128 -8.76 -9.86 0.95
C LEU A 128 -8.25 -9.65 2.38
N ILE A 129 -7.31 -8.72 2.57
CA ILE A 129 -6.80 -8.34 3.90
C ILE A 129 -7.92 -7.80 4.77
N ASN A 130 -8.71 -6.84 4.26
CA ASN A 130 -9.83 -6.24 4.99
C ASN A 130 -10.92 -7.27 5.33
N TYR A 131 -11.16 -8.25 4.45
CA TYR A 131 -12.22 -9.24 4.63
C TYR A 131 -11.80 -10.42 5.53
N TRP A 132 -10.55 -10.87 5.45
CA TRP A 132 -10.09 -12.07 6.18
C TRP A 132 -9.42 -11.79 7.51
N LYS A 133 -8.92 -10.58 7.75
CA LYS A 133 -8.25 -10.29 9.02
C LYS A 133 -9.29 -10.11 10.13
N HIS A 134 -9.09 -10.84 11.22
CA HIS A 134 -9.91 -10.71 12.42
C HIS A 134 -9.82 -9.27 12.95
N LEU A 135 -10.97 -8.64 13.20
CA LEU A 135 -11.04 -7.39 13.97
C LEU A 135 -10.73 -7.75 15.43
N PRO A 136 -9.59 -7.33 15.99
CA PRO A 136 -9.30 -7.59 17.38
C PRO A 136 -10.39 -6.90 18.23
N VAL A 137 -10.94 -7.63 19.21
CA VAL A 137 -12.08 -7.17 20.02
C VAL A 137 -11.70 -5.93 20.83
N ASP A 138 -10.45 -5.87 21.27
CA ASP A 138 -9.81 -4.71 21.88
C ASP A 138 -8.39 -4.52 21.32
N ASN A 139 -7.81 -3.33 21.44
CA ASN A 139 -6.40 -3.12 21.09
C ASN A 139 -5.51 -3.76 22.18
N GLU A 140 -5.61 -5.07 22.40
CA GLU A 140 -5.03 -5.78 23.54
C GLU A 140 -3.56 -5.39 23.76
N ILE A 141 -2.74 -5.41 22.71
CA ILE A 141 -1.32 -5.01 22.79
C ILE A 141 -1.14 -3.49 22.97
N GLU A 142 -2.01 -2.65 22.40
CA GLU A 142 -1.97 -1.18 22.61
C GLU A 142 -2.40 -0.80 24.03
N SER A 143 -3.20 -1.65 24.69
CA SER A 143 -3.71 -1.46 26.05
C SER A 143 -2.82 -2.02 27.16
N ILE A 144 -1.83 -2.87 26.82
CA ILE A 144 -0.81 -3.35 27.76
C ILE A 144 0.04 -2.14 28.20
N GLY A 145 -0.26 -1.62 29.39
CA GLY A 145 0.40 -0.45 30.00
C GLY A 145 -0.46 0.81 30.17
N THR A 146 -1.71 0.83 29.66
CA THR A 146 -2.66 1.94 29.92
C THR A 146 -3.60 1.69 31.09
N HIS A 147 -3.56 0.50 31.70
CA HIS A 147 -4.13 0.30 33.03
C HIS A 147 -3.17 0.91 34.05
N ASN A 148 -3.36 2.19 34.32
CA ASN A 148 -2.92 2.77 35.59
C ASN A 148 -3.80 2.18 36.70
N ASP A 149 -3.17 1.86 37.82
CA ASP A 149 -3.81 1.62 39.12
C ASP A 149 -4.86 2.69 39.47
#